data_AF-A2H0U7-F1
#
_entry.id   AF-A2H0U7-F1
#
_cell.length_a   1.000
_cell.length_b   1.000
_cell.length_c   1.000
_cell.angle_alpha   90.00
_cell.angle_beta   90.00
_cell.angle_gamma   90.00
#
_symmetry.space_group_name_H-M   'P 1'
#
loop_
_entity.id
_entity.type
_entity.pdbx_description
1 polymer ?
#
loop_
_entity_poly.entity_id
_entity_poly.type
_entity_poly.pdbx_seq_one_letter_code
_entity_poly.pdbx_strand_id
1 'polypeptide(L)' 'MTQTIDVEALKKEIREQILSELKEQKQEQKPERPKRKLSEKQLAALAAGRQKNPRLLAKKAREEAEAKAKEAEAKKE' A
#
# COMPACT_ATOMS: atom_id res chain seq x y z
N MET A 1 27.97 -44.15 -36.36
CA MET A 1 26.75 -43.55 -35.78
C MET A 1 27.05 -42.09 -35.46
N THR A 2 26.99 -41.19 -36.44
CA THR A 2 27.15 -39.75 -36.19
C THR A 2 25.88 -39.25 -35.52
N GLN A 3 25.95 -38.90 -34.24
CA GLN A 3 24.84 -38.27 -33.53
C GLN A 3 24.59 -36.90 -34.18
N THR A 4 23.55 -36.80 -35.00
CA THR A 4 23.06 -35.54 -35.53
C THR A 4 22.40 -34.81 -34.38
N ILE A 5 23.15 -33.93 -33.74
CA ILE A 5 22.63 -33.05 -32.71
C ILE A 5 21.60 -32.14 -33.37
N ASP A 6 20.36 -32.21 -32.90
CA ASP A 6 19.29 -31.33 -33.34
C ASP A 6 19.51 -29.94 -32.73
N VAL A 7 20.19 -29.10 -33.51
CA VAL A 7 20.54 -27.71 -33.14
C VAL A 7 19.27 -26.88 -32.88
N GLU A 8 18.14 -27.22 -33.50
CA GLU A 8 16.88 -26.50 -33.27
C GLU A 8 16.29 -26.84 -31.90
N ALA A 9 16.37 -28.11 -31.49
CA ALA A 9 15.94 -28.53 -30.15
C ALA A 9 16.76 -27.82 -29.06
N LEU A 10 18.08 -27.79 -29.21
CA LEU A 10 18.98 -27.09 -28.27
C LEU A 10 18.70 -25.59 -28.18
N LYS A 11 18.42 -24.93 -29.30
CA LYS A 11 18.08 -23.50 -29.31
C LYS A 11 16.77 -23.20 -28.58
N LYS A 12 15.78 -24.10 -28.69
CA LYS A 12 14.49 -23.96 -27.98
C LYS A 12 14.69 -24.13 -26.47
N GLU A 13 15.45 -25.14 -26.06
CA GLU A 13 15.75 -25.41 -24.65
C GLU A 13 16.50 -24.25 -23.98
N ILE A 14 17.54 -23.72 -24.63
CA ILE A 14 18.29 -22.55 -24.14
C ILE A 14 17.38 -21.32 -24.04
N ARG A 15 16.47 -21.11 -25.01
CA ARG A 15 15.52 -20.00 -24.98
C ARG A 15 14.55 -20.12 -23.80
N GLU A 16 14.04 -21.31 -23.51
CA GLU A 16 13.11 -21.53 -22.39
C GLU A 16 13.79 -21.34 -21.02
N GLN A 17 15.04 -21.78 -20.87
CA GLN A 17 15.84 -21.54 -19.67
C GLN A 17 16.04 -20.04 -19.43
N ILE A 18 16.47 -19.29 -20.45
CA ILE A 18 16.65 -17.83 -20.36
C ILE A 18 15.33 -17.14 -20.02
N LEU A 19 14.22 -17.52 -20.65
CA LEU A 19 12.90 -16.92 -20.37
C LEU A 19 12.42 -17.20 -18.95
N SER A 20 12.70 -18.39 -18.42
CA SER A 20 12.34 -18.77 -17.04
C SER A 20 13.16 -17.97 -16.02
N GLU A 21 14.47 -17.88 -16.22
CA GLU A 21 15.38 -17.10 -15.36
C GLU A 21 15.05 -15.60 -15.39
N LEU A 22 14.74 -15.04 -16.56
CA LEU A 22 14.27 -13.65 -16.69
C LEU A 22 12.91 -13.40 -16.02
N LYS A 23 12.06 -14.42 -15.95
CA LYS A 23 10.75 -14.33 -15.29
C LYS A 23 10.89 -14.37 -13.77
N GLU A 24 11.79 -15.20 -13.25
CA GLU A 24 12.12 -15.26 -11.82
C GLU A 24 12.76 -13.95 -11.34
N GLN A 25 13.70 -13.37 -12.10
CA GLN A 25 14.29 -12.06 -11.77
C GLN A 25 13.27 -10.91 -11.69
N LYS A 26 12.11 -11.03 -12.35
CA LYS A 26 11.05 -9.99 -12.32
C LYS A 26 10.10 -10.09 -11.13
N GLN A 27 10.08 -11.20 -10.38
CA GLN A 27 9.08 -11.40 -9.32
C GLN A 27 9.50 -10.91 -7.92
N GLU A 28 10.79 -10.71 -7.64
CA GLU A 28 11.25 -10.40 -6.26
C GLU A 28 11.69 -8.96 -5.97
N GLN A 29 11.52 -8.02 -6.90
CA GLN A 29 11.87 -6.61 -6.62
C GLN A 29 10.70 -5.66 -6.87
N LYS A 30 9.64 -5.80 -6.07
CA LYS A 30 8.87 -4.60 -5.71
C LYS A 30 9.77 -3.80 -4.79
N PRO A 31 10.27 -2.61 -5.16
CA PRO A 31 10.78 -1.71 -4.14
C PRO A 31 9.62 -1.46 -3.19
N GLU A 32 9.75 -1.92 -1.95
CA GLU A 32 8.85 -1.49 -0.88
C GLU A 32 9.07 0.01 -0.74
N ARG A 33 8.25 0.79 -1.46
CA ARG A 33 8.32 2.25 -1.40
C ARG A 33 8.23 2.60 0.08
N PRO A 34 9.20 3.35 0.64
CA PRO A 34 9.14 3.75 2.03
C PRO A 34 7.76 4.36 2.28
N LYS A 35 7.01 3.84 3.26
CA LYS A 35 5.76 4.48 3.72
C LYS A 35 6.14 5.88 4.20
N ARG A 36 6.04 6.88 3.32
CA ARG A 36 6.36 8.27 3.63
C ARG A 36 5.41 8.71 4.73
N LYS A 37 5.93 8.86 5.95
CA LYS A 37 5.17 9.50 7.03
C LYS A 37 4.85 10.91 6.55
N LEU A 38 3.57 11.26 6.52
CA LEU A 38 3.15 12.61 6.16
C LEU A 38 3.83 13.59 7.13
N SER A 39 4.40 14.66 6.61
CA SER A 39 4.95 15.71 7.45
C SER A 39 3.82 16.37 8.23
N GLU A 40 4.14 16.98 9.37
CA GLU A 40 3.16 17.69 10.20
C GLU A 40 2.36 18.72 9.40
N LYS A 41 3.01 19.40 8.45
CA LYS A 41 2.37 20.34 7.52
C LYS A 41 1.34 19.67 6.60
N GLN A 42 1.62 18.47 6.11
CA GLN A 42 0.69 17.71 5.28
C GLN A 42 -0.49 17.18 6.09
N LEU A 43 -0.25 16.76 7.33
CA LEU A 43 -1.30 16.34 8.26
C LEU A 43 -2.25 17.52 8.58
N ALA A 44 -1.68 18.69 8.85
CA ALA A 44 -2.44 19.92 9.09
C ALA A 44 -3.25 20.36 7.86
N ALA A 45 -2.70 20.26 6.65
CA ALA A 45 -3.43 20.57 5.42
C ALA A 45 -4.62 19.63 5.19
N LEU A 46 -4.46 18.33 5.46
CA LEU A 46 -5.55 17.36 5.42
C LEU A 46 -6.61 17.66 6.48
N ALA A 47 -6.20 18.05 7.70
CA ALA A 47 -7.13 18.45 8.76
C ALA A 47 -7.89 19.74 8.43
N ALA A 48 -7.23 20.73 7.82
CA ALA A 48 -7.85 21.97 7.37
C ALA A 48 -8.88 21.73 6.24
N GLY A 49 -8.59 20.79 5.32
CA GLY A 49 -9.56 20.35 4.30
C GLY A 49 -10.78 19.66 4.89
N ARG A 50 -10.64 18.96 6.03
CA ARG A 50 -11.77 18.32 6.74
C ARG A 50 -12.71 19.33 7.40
N GLN A 51 -12.21 20.49 7.83
CA GLN A 51 -13.02 21.51 8.52
C GLN A 51 -14.06 22.18 7.61
N LYS A 52 -13.82 22.23 6.29
CA LYS A 52 -14.76 22.80 5.32
C LYS A 52 -15.91 21.85 4.92
N ASN A 53 -15.88 20.58 5.35
CA ASN A 53 -16.90 19.60 4.99
C ASN A 53 -18.03 19.55 6.04
N PRO A 54 -19.27 19.92 5.69
CA PRO A 54 -20.38 20.01 6.63
C PRO A 54 -20.72 18.67 7.31
N ARG A 55 -20.50 17.53 6.63
CA ARG A 55 -20.74 16.20 7.22
C ARG A 55 -19.73 15.87 8.32
N LEU A 56 -18.49 16.34 8.17
CA LEU A 56 -17.45 16.13 9.18
C LEU A 56 -17.63 17.03 10.39
N LEU A 57 -18.12 18.26 10.20
CA LEU A 57 -18.51 19.15 11.30
C LEU A 57 -19.62 18.54 12.16
N ALA A 58 -20.66 18.00 11.51
CA ALA A 58 -21.75 17.31 12.22
C ALA A 58 -21.25 16.07 12.99
N LYS A 59 -20.30 15.31 12.42
CA LYS A 59 -19.70 14.14 13.10
C LYS A 59 -18.87 14.56 14.31
N LYS A 60 -18.03 15.60 14.19
CA LYS A 60 -17.25 16.14 15.31
C LYS A 60 -18.14 16.64 16.44
N ALA A 61 -19.21 17.36 16.13
CA ALA A 61 -20.15 17.85 17.14
C ALA A 61 -20.80 16.69 17.93
N ARG A 62 -21.10 15.56 17.25
CA ARG A 62 -21.60 14.34 17.91
C ARG A 62 -20.54 13.68 18.78
N GLU A 63 -19.32 13.52 18.26
CA GLU A 63 -18.20 12.92 19.00
C GLU A 63 -17.84 13.75 20.25
N GLU A 64 -17.84 15.08 20.16
CA GLU A 64 -17.58 15.96 21.30
C GLU A 64 -18.71 15.93 22.34
N ALA A 65 -19.97 15.86 21.89
CA ALA A 65 -21.11 15.68 22.79
C ALA A 65 -21.07 14.33 23.52
N GLU A 66 -20.71 13.25 22.81
CA GLU A 66 -20.57 11.91 23.38
C GLU A 66 -19.38 11.84 24.36
N ALA A 67 -18.25 12.47 24.03
CA ALA A 67 -17.10 12.54 24.92
C ALA A 67 -17.43 13.29 26.22
N LYS A 68 -18.15 14.43 26.13
CA LYS A 68 -18.60 15.18 27.31
C LYS A 68 -19.62 14.40 28.14
N ALA A 69 -20.52 13.65 27.50
CA ALA A 69 -21.46 12.80 28.20
C ALA A 69 -20.73 11.69 28.98
N LYS A 70 -19.77 11.01 28.35
CA LYS A 70 -18.94 9.98 29.00
C LYS A 70 -18.07 10.53 30.12
N GLU A 71 -17.49 11.71 29.95
CA GLU A 71 -16.70 12.36 31.01
C GLU A 71 -17.58 12.78 32.19
N ALA A 72 -18.81 13.23 31.93
CA ALA A 72 -19.77 13.57 32.98
C ALA A 72 -20.31 12.31 33.70
N GLU A 73 -20.46 11.20 32.99
CA GLU A 73 -20.86 9.90 33.56
C GLU A 73 -19.72 9.31 34.41
N ALA A 74 -18.49 9.34 33.91
CA ALA A 74 -17.30 8.87 34.64
C ALA A 74 -16.92 9.73 35.86
N LYS A 75 -17.44 10.95 35.97
CA LYS A 75 -17.30 11.81 37.18
C LYS A 75 -18.46 11.64 38.16
N LYS A 76 -19.53 10.93 37.77
CA LYS A 76 -20.69 10.62 38.61
C LYS A 76 -20.63 9.21 39.21
N GLU A 77 -19.75 8.36 38.70
CA GLU A 77 -19.31 7.09 39.30
C GLU A 77 -18.14 7.34 40.28
#